data_AF-A0A3S1DCW4-F1
#
_entry.id   AF-A0A3S1DCW4-F1
#
_cell.length_a   1.000
_cell.length_b   1.000
_cell.length_c   1.000
_cell.angle_alpha   90.00
_cell.angle_beta   90.00
_cell.angle_gamma   90.00
#
_symmetry.space_group_name_H-M   'P 1'
#
loop_
_entity.id
_entity.type
_entity.pdbx_description
1 polymer ?
#
loop_
_entity_poly.entity_id
_entity_poly.type
_entity_poly.pdbx_seq_one_letter_code
_entity_poly.pdbx_strand_id
1 'polypeptide(L)'
;MFYKLILLATLYTSQFIPTTFFIQALPVFMRQQNMSLDVIGYMGLLMLPSGLKFLWAPFIVATTIISLISVYLVTRIRTVAVG
;
A
#
# COMPACT_ATOMS: atom_id res chain seq x y z
N MET A 1 18.84 18.43 -6.65
CA MET A 1 18.18 17.35 -7.41
C MET A 1 18.65 15.97 -6.97
N PHE A 2 19.96 15.73 -6.87
CA PHE A 2 20.56 14.43 -6.49
C PHE A 2 20.12 13.89 -5.11
N TYR A 3 20.03 14.74 -4.09
CA TYR A 3 19.57 14.34 -2.74
C TYR A 3 18.16 13.75 -2.72
N LYS A 4 17.24 14.26 -3.55
CA LYS A 4 15.89 13.69 -3.65
C LYS A 4 15.94 12.28 -4.24
N LEU A 5 16.80 12.04 -5.23
CA LEU A 5 16.96 10.73 -5.85
C LEU A 5 17.54 9.71 -4.86
N ILE A 6 18.54 10.11 -4.07
CA ILE A 6 19.11 9.26 -3.01
C ILE A 6 18.05 8.96 -1.95
N LEU A 7 17.29 9.97 -1.52
CA LEU A 7 16.21 9.79 -0.55
C LEU A 7 15.17 8.78 -1.06
N LEU A 8 14.74 8.94 -2.33
CA LEU A 8 13.83 8.01 -3.00
C LEU A 8 14.43 6.61 -3.10
N ALA A 9 15.70 6.47 -3.47
CA ALA A 9 16.37 5.17 -3.58
C ALA A 9 16.44 4.44 -2.24
N THR A 10 16.82 5.14 -1.16
CA THR A 10 16.87 4.56 0.19
C THR A 10 15.47 4.23 0.69
N LEU A 11 14.49 5.11 0.44
CA LEU A 11 13.10 4.89 0.82
C LEU A 11 12.51 3.68 0.09
N TYR A 12 12.73 3.52 -1.21
CA TYR A 12 12.27 2.37 -1.98
C TYR A 12 12.98 1.09 -1.54
N THR A 13 14.29 1.13 -1.36
CA THR A 13 15.06 -0.02 -0.87
C THR A 13 14.55 -0.49 0.49
N SER A 14 14.35 0.44 1.43
CA SER A 14 13.84 0.13 2.78
C SER A 14 12.41 -0.43 2.76
N GLN A 15 11.56 0.06 1.85
CA GLN A 15 10.19 -0.46 1.70
C GLN A 15 10.16 -1.89 1.14
N PHE A 16 11.11 -2.25 0.27
CA PHE A 16 11.15 -3.58 -0.33
C PHE A 16 11.82 -4.63 0.56
N ILE A 17 12.82 -4.27 1.37
CA ILE A 17 13.58 -5.22 2.22
C ILE A 17 12.68 -6.14 3.08
N PRO A 18 11.71 -5.63 3.86
CA PRO A 18 10.84 -6.48 4.67
C PRO A 18 10.02 -7.41 3.77
N THR A 19 9.45 -6.86 2.70
CA THR A 19 8.58 -7.58 1.78
C THR A 19 9.31 -8.74 1.09
N THR A 20 10.51 -8.51 0.56
CA THR A 20 11.33 -9.57 -0.04
C THR A 20 11.80 -10.60 0.99
N PHE A 21 12.09 -10.19 2.22
CA PHE A 21 12.40 -11.12 3.31
C PHE A 21 11.22 -12.07 3.59
N PHE A 22 10.00 -11.56 3.70
CA PHE A 22 8.81 -12.39 3.93
C PHE A 22 8.46 -13.29 2.75
N ILE A 23 8.74 -12.86 1.51
CA ILE A 23 8.45 -13.67 0.31
C ILE A 23 9.52 -14.74 0.07
N GLN A 24 10.79 -14.48 0.41
CA GLN A 24 11.90 -15.37 0.06
C GLN A 24 12.52 -16.07 1.28
N ALA A 25 12.87 -15.32 2.33
CA ALA A 25 13.60 -15.87 3.48
C ALA A 25 12.69 -16.67 4.42
N LEU A 26 11.47 -16.18 4.67
CA LEU A 26 10.54 -16.85 5.60
C LEU A 26 10.11 -18.26 5.11
N PRO A 27 9.77 -18.48 3.82
CA PRO A 27 9.49 -19.82 3.29
C PRO A 27 10.69 -20.77 3.40
N VAL A 28 11.90 -20.28 3.14
CA VAL A 28 13.14 -21.07 3.25
C VAL A 28 13.37 -21.49 4.70
N PHE A 29 13.17 -20.58 5.65
CA PHE A 29 13.24 -20.90 7.08
C PHE A 29 12.19 -21.94 7.47
N MET A 30 10.94 -21.80 7.02
CA MET A 30 9.89 -22.79 7.27
C MET A 30 10.21 -24.18 6.68
N ARG A 31 10.84 -24.24 5.50
CA ARG A 31 11.34 -25.50 4.92
C ARG A 31 12.38 -26.17 5.80
N GLN A 32 13.29 -25.39 6.37
CA GLN A 32 14.31 -25.90 7.30
C GLN A 32 13.70 -26.44 8.59
N GLN A 33 12.53 -25.93 9.00
CA GLN A 33 11.76 -26.43 10.15
C GLN A 33 10.89 -27.67 9.82
N ASN A 34 11.06 -28.29 8.64
CA ASN A 34 10.25 -29.42 8.17
C ASN A 34 8.73 -29.12 8.10
N MET A 35 8.33 -27.86 7.94
CA MET A 35 6.92 -27.51 7.74
C MET A 35 6.39 -28.03 6.40
N SER A 36 5.10 -28.41 6.35
CA SER A 36 4.48 -28.91 5.12
C SER A 36 4.42 -27.82 4.03
N LEU A 37 4.38 -28.26 2.77
CA LEU A 37 4.19 -27.36 1.62
C LEU A 37 2.90 -26.56 1.70
N ASP A 38 1.86 -27.12 2.30
CA ASP A 38 0.56 -26.48 2.43
C ASP A 38 0.66 -25.26 3.36
N VAL A 39 1.41 -25.38 4.47
CA VAL A 39 1.64 -24.29 5.42
C VAL A 39 2.41 -23.13 4.78
N ILE A 40 3.40 -23.45 3.95
CA ILE A 40 4.17 -22.44 3.20
C ILE A 40 3.32 -21.82 2.09
N GLY A 41 2.44 -22.61 1.46
CA GLY A 41 1.44 -22.12 0.51
C GLY A 41 0.43 -21.15 1.15
N TYR A 42 0.03 -21.41 2.41
CA TYR A 42 -0.86 -20.51 3.15
C TYR A 42 -0.22 -19.16 3.44
N MET A 43 1.11 -19.03 3.48
CA MET A 43 1.72 -17.70 3.53
C MET A 43 1.40 -16.85 2.30
N GLY A 44 1.16 -17.46 1.14
CA GLY A 44 0.68 -16.76 -0.05
C GLY A 44 -0.67 -16.07 0.19
N LEU A 45 -1.50 -16.57 1.11
CA LEU A 45 -2.74 -15.91 1.51
C LEU A 45 -2.48 -14.56 2.21
N LEU A 46 -1.31 -14.36 2.83
CA LEU A 46 -0.94 -13.04 3.39
C LEU A 46 -0.76 -11.98 2.30
N MET A 47 -0.59 -12.40 1.04
CA MET A 47 -0.57 -11.50 -0.12
C MET A 47 -1.96 -11.23 -0.69
N LEU A 48 -3.01 -11.93 -0.24
CA LEU A 48 -4.38 -11.67 -0.69
C LEU A 48 -4.81 -10.23 -0.46
N PRO A 49 -4.62 -9.60 0.72
CA PRO A 49 -4.96 -8.18 0.90
C PRO A 49 -4.27 -7.28 -0.13
N SER A 50 -3.01 -7.59 -0.47
CA SER A 50 -2.26 -6.87 -1.49
C SER A 50 -2.85 -7.04 -2.90
N GLY A 51 -3.43 -8.20 -3.23
CA GLY A 51 -4.13 -8.45 -4.50
C GLY A 51 -5.55 -7.88 -4.53
N LEU A 52 -6.26 -7.92 -3.39
CA LEU A 52 -7.60 -7.36 -3.17
C LEU A 52 -7.60 -5.83 -3.18
N LYS A 53 -6.42 -5.17 -3.18
CA LYS A 53 -6.25 -3.74 -3.45
C LYS A 53 -7.03 -3.26 -4.66
N PHE A 54 -7.14 -4.10 -5.69
CA PHE A 54 -7.92 -3.80 -6.88
C PHE A 54 -9.42 -3.63 -6.58
N LEU A 55 -10.00 -4.46 -5.71
CA LEU A 55 -11.42 -4.41 -5.39
C LEU A 55 -11.78 -3.22 -4.48
N TRP A 56 -10.87 -2.78 -3.61
CA TRP A 56 -11.13 -1.61 -2.77
C TRP A 56 -10.70 -0.29 -3.43
N ALA A 57 -9.90 -0.32 -4.50
CA ALA A 57 -9.48 0.87 -5.23
C ALA A 57 -10.66 1.83 -5.57
N PRO A 58 -11.79 1.36 -6.13
CA PRO A 58 -12.94 2.23 -6.37
C PRO A 58 -13.55 2.81 -5.08
N PHE A 59 -13.52 2.07 -3.97
CA PHE A 59 -14.03 2.56 -2.68
C PHE A 59 -13.18 3.71 -2.12
N ILE A 60 -11.84 3.58 -2.17
CA ILE A 60 -10.92 4.64 -1.72
C ILE A 60 -10.97 5.86 -2.64
N VAL A 61 -11.14 5.65 -3.95
CA VAL A 61 -11.29 6.74 -4.92
C VAL A 61 -12.60 7.50 -4.66
N ALA A 62 -13.71 6.79 -4.39
CA ALA A 62 -14.99 7.42 -4.09
C ALA A 62 -14.93 8.29 -2.83
N THR A 63 -14.33 7.81 -1.73
CA THR A 63 -14.19 8.60 -0.49
C THR A 63 -13.32 9.83 -0.68
N THR A 64 -12.24 9.72 -1.47
CA THR A 64 -11.36 10.84 -1.81
C THR A 64 -12.09 11.90 -2.64
N ILE A 65 -12.88 11.49 -3.63
CA ILE A 65 -13.66 12.39 -4.48
C ILE A 65 -14.72 13.14 -3.66
N ILE A 66 -15.44 12.46 -2.76
CA ILE A 66 -16.45 13.08 -1.89
C ILE A 66 -15.80 14.14 -0.99
N SER A 67 -14.62 13.86 -0.43
CA SER A 67 -13.86 14.82 0.37
C SER A 67 -13.45 16.06 -0.44
N LEU A 68 -12.99 15.88 -1.69
CA LEU A 68 -12.61 16.99 -2.57
C LEU A 68 -13.81 17.87 -2.95
N ILE A 69 -14.95 17.26 -3.26
CA ILE A 69 -16.20 17.98 -3.57
C ILE A 69 -16.65 18.80 -2.36
N SER A 70 -16.59 18.23 -1.15
CA SER A 70 -16.93 18.93 0.09
C SER A 70 -16.06 20.18 0.30
N VAL A 71 -14.73 20.04 0.15
CA VAL A 71 -13.79 21.16 0.27
C VAL A 71 -14.05 22.22 -0.80
N TYR A 72 -14.28 21.81 -2.04
CA TYR A 72 -14.58 22.73 -3.15
C TYR A 72 -15.87 23.53 -2.89
N LEU A 73 -16.95 22.88 -2.45
CA LEU A 73 -18.23 23.53 -2.15
C LEU A 73 -18.10 24.53 -1.01
N VAL A 74 -17.44 24.16 0.09
CA VAL A 74 -17.22 25.06 1.24
C VAL A 74 -16.40 26.28 0.83
N THR A 75 -15.35 26.08 0.03
CA THR A 75 -14.51 27.18 -0.46
C THR A 75 -15.32 28.09 -1.37
N ARG A 76 -16.12 27.53 -2.29
CA ARG A 76 -16.93 28.29 -3.25
C ARG A 76 -18.05 29.09 -2.58
N ILE A 77 -18.72 28.53 -1.56
CA ILE A 77 -19.72 29.25 -0.76
C ILE A 77 -19.07 30.43 -0.02
N ARG A 78 -17.87 30.24 0.55
CA ARG A 78 -17.13 31.34 1.19
C ARG A 78 -16.76 32.45 0.20
N THR A 79 -16.35 32.12 -1.02
CA THR A 79 -16.00 33.16 -2.01
C THR A 79 -17.23 33.95 -2.48
N VAL A 80 -18.39 33.30 -2.60
CA VAL A 80 -19.66 33.94 -2.99
C VAL A 80 -20.26 34.76 -1.84
N ALA A 81 -20.05 34.37 -0.59
CA ALA A 81 -20.58 35.09 0.58
C ALA A 81 -19.77 36.35 0.96
N VAL A 82 -18.59 36.55 0.37
CA VAL A 82 -17.66 37.65 0.71
C VAL A 82 -17.53 38.67 -0.44
N GLY A 83 -18.23 38.47 -1.57
CA GLY A 83 -18.34 39.43 -2.68
C GLY A 83 -19.74 40.01 -2.79
#